data_AF-A0A6C0E8C5-F1
#
_entry.id   AF-A0A6C0E8C5-F1
#
_cell.length_a   1.000
_cell.length_b   1.000
_cell.length_c   1.000
_cell.angle_alpha   90.00
_cell.angle_beta   90.00
_cell.angle_gamma   90.00
#
_symmetry.space_group_name_H-M   'P 1'
#
loop_
_entity.id
_entity.type
_entity.pdbx_description
1 polymer ?
#
loop_
_entity_poly.entity_id
_entity_poly.type
_entity_poly.pdbx_seq_one_letter_code
_entity_poly.pdbx_strand_id
1 'polypeptide(L)' 'MQKYSNIEIKHKHGKKTVRKVFIHKNKGYKSVCEYKNGKCSYKNSQCLSKEEMKKICAKKFIPGLFTSCSRKTRKLRR' A
#
# COMPACT_ATOMS: atom_id res chain seq x y z
N MET A 1 -20.94 6.13 -0.13
CA MET A 1 -19.48 6.38 -0.14
C MET A 1 -19.02 6.57 -1.59
N GLN A 2 -18.29 7.64 -1.87
CA GLN A 2 -17.71 7.90 -3.20
C GLN A 2 -16.57 6.92 -3.50
N LYS A 3 -16.35 6.64 -4.79
CA LYS A 3 -15.19 5.88 -5.27
C LYS A 3 -13.93 6.70 -5.04
N TYR A 4 -12.93 6.09 -4.41
CA TYR A 4 -11.61 6.71 -4.21
C TYR A 4 -10.53 5.77 -4.71
N SER A 5 -9.56 6.30 -5.45
CA SER A 5 -8.42 5.54 -5.92
C SER A 5 -7.20 6.44 -5.89
N ASN A 6 -6.11 5.95 -5.29
CA ASN A 6 -4.82 6.63 -5.28
C ASN A 6 -3.70 5.62 -5.55
N ILE A 7 -2.71 6.04 -6.32
CA ILE A 7 -1.54 5.24 -6.67
C ILE A 7 -0.30 6.11 -6.47
N GLU A 8 0.59 5.67 -5.59
CA GLU A 8 1.90 6.26 -5.37
C GLU A 8 2.95 5.34 -5.99
N ILE A 9 3.86 5.90 -6.78
CA ILE A 9 4.97 5.17 -7.38
C ILE A 9 6.27 5.83 -6.94
N LYS A 10 7.16 5.05 -6.34
CA LYS A 10 8.48 5.51 -5.90
C LYS A 10 9.57 4.69 -6.58
N HIS A 11 10.50 5.37 -7.23
CA HIS A 11 11.68 4.78 -7.84
C HIS A 11 12.91 5.07 -6.98
N LYS A 12 13.76 4.06 -6.73
CA LYS A 12 15.03 4.22 -6.02
C LYS A 12 16.03 3.16 -6.48
N HIS A 13 17.14 3.57 -7.10
CA HIS A 13 18.27 2.70 -7.48
C HIS A 13 17.85 1.34 -8.08
N GLY A 14 17.15 1.36 -9.23
CA GLY A 14 16.69 0.13 -9.91
C GLY A 14 15.55 -0.63 -9.23
N LYS A 15 15.06 -0.14 -8.08
CA LYS A 15 13.84 -0.62 -7.41
C LYS A 15 12.67 0.32 -7.68
N LYS A 16 11.48 -0.25 -7.85
CA LYS A 16 10.23 0.49 -8.00
C LYS A 16 9.23 -0.03 -6.98
N THR A 17 8.74 0.83 -6.10
CA THR A 17 7.68 0.51 -5.14
C THR A 17 6.40 1.20 -5.58
N VAL A 18 5.33 0.43 -5.73
CA VAL A 18 4.00 0.92 -6.07
C VAL A 18 3.11 0.70 -4.87
N ARG A 19 2.50 1.76 -4.33
CA ARG A 19 1.49 1.68 -3.28
C ARG A 19 0.15 2.08 -3.87
N LYS A 20 -0.90 1.33 -3.59
CA LYS A 20 -2.24 1.64 -4.10
C LYS A 20 -3.26 1.60 -2.97
N VAL A 21 -4.18 2.56 -3.00
CA VAL A 21 -5.39 2.59 -2.19
C VAL A 21 -6.57 2.59 -3.15
N PHE A 22 -7.53 1.71 -2.91
CA PHE A 22 -8.77 1.66 -3.68
C PHE A 22 -9.93 1.49 -2.73
N ILE A 23 -10.94 2.35 -2.82
CA ILE A 23 -12.18 2.29 -2.05
C ILE A 23 -13.33 2.38 -3.04
N HIS A 24 -14.23 1.40 -2.94
CA HIS A 24 -15.43 1.36 -3.74
C HIS A 24 -16.60 0.84 -2.92
N LYS A 25 -17.67 1.64 -2.86
CA LYS A 25 -18.83 1.38 -1.98
C LYS A 25 -18.35 1.19 -0.53
N ASN A 26 -18.62 0.02 0.06
CA ASN A 26 -18.27 -0.32 1.44
C ASN A 26 -17.02 -1.21 1.54
N LYS A 27 -16.24 -1.34 0.47
CA LYS A 27 -15.00 -2.15 0.45
C LYS A 27 -13.80 -1.27 0.10
N GLY A 28 -12.69 -1.49 0.80
CA GLY A 28 -11.45 -0.78 0.57
C GLY A 28 -10.26 -1.72 0.65
N TYR A 29 -9.26 -1.47 -0.19
CA TYR A 29 -8.02 -2.24 -0.24
C TYR A 29 -6.81 -1.32 -0.31
N LYS A 30 -5.76 -1.69 0.42
CA LYS A 30 -4.42 -1.13 0.32
C LYS A 30 -3.47 -2.20 -0.18
N SER A 31 -2.56 -1.84 -1.07
CA SER A 31 -1.56 -2.78 -1.58
C SER A 31 -0.20 -2.13 -1.78
N VAL A 32 0.83 -2.95 -1.68
CA VAL A 32 2.22 -2.60 -1.98
C VAL A 32 2.77 -3.65 -2.94
N CYS A 33 3.34 -3.19 -4.06
CA CYS A 33 4.12 -4.00 -4.99
C CYS A 33 5.54 -3.45 -5.06
N GLU A 34 6.55 -4.31 -4.90
CA GLU A 34 7.96 -3.95 -5.05
C GLU A 34 8.56 -4.68 -6.25
N TYR A 35 9.10 -3.92 -7.18
CA TYR A 35 9.79 -4.40 -8.35
C TYR A 35 11.30 -4.18 -8.18
N LYS A 36 12.09 -5.12 -8.68
CA LYS A 36 13.56 -5.04 -8.78
C LYS A 36 13.95 -5.46 -10.18
N ASN A 37 14.69 -4.62 -10.90
CA ASN A 37 15.11 -4.88 -12.29
C ASN A 37 13.92 -5.24 -13.20
N GLY A 38 12.82 -4.48 -13.09
CA GLY A 38 11.59 -4.71 -13.87
C GLY A 38 10.72 -5.89 -13.40
N LYS A 39 11.23 -6.82 -12.58
CA LYS A 39 10.48 -7.98 -12.10
C LYS A 39 9.79 -7.70 -10.76
N CYS A 40 8.54 -8.14 -10.60
CA CYS A 40 7.80 -8.02 -9.34
C CYS A 40 8.40 -8.97 -8.31
N SER A 41 9.07 -8.43 -7.30
CA SER A 41 9.74 -9.21 -6.26
C SER A 41 8.85 -9.46 -5.04
N TYR A 42 7.89 -8.58 -4.78
CA TYR A 42 6.97 -8.69 -3.66
C TYR A 42 5.66 -7.99 -3.97
N LYS A 43 4.56 -8.59 -3.52
CA LYS A 43 3.23 -8.02 -3.63
C LYS A 43 2.45 -8.44 -2.40
N ASN A 44 1.81 -7.47 -1.75
CA ASN A 44 0.89 -7.72 -0.66
C ASN A 44 -0.30 -6.77 -0.75
N SER A 45 -1.48 -7.27 -0.40
CA SER A 45 -2.74 -6.54 -0.46
C SER A 45 -3.55 -6.88 0.78
N GLN A 46 -4.13 -5.87 1.40
CA GLN A 46 -4.95 -6.01 2.60
C GLN A 46 -6.20 -5.15 2.51
N CYS A 47 -7.25 -5.59 3.18
CA CYS A 47 -8.45 -4.80 3.35
C CYS A 47 -8.16 -3.56 4.20
N LEU A 48 -8.85 -2.47 3.88
CA LEU A 48 -8.90 -1.30 4.75
C LEU A 48 -9.99 -1.51 5.81
N SER A 49 -9.72 -1.07 7.03
CA SER A 49 -10.75 -1.01 8.06
C SER A 49 -11.77 0.10 7.75
N LYS A 50 -12.96 0.03 8.37
CA LYS A 50 -13.97 1.08 8.24
C LYS A 50 -13.43 2.45 8.70
N GLU A 51 -12.58 2.47 9.71
CA GLU A 51 -11.94 3.69 10.21
C GLU A 51 -10.91 4.25 9.24
N GLU A 52 -10.06 3.39 8.67
CA GLU A 52 -9.09 3.79 7.64
C GLU A 52 -9.82 4.38 6.43
N MET A 53 -10.89 3.72 5.98
CA MET A 53 -11.74 4.21 4.88
C MET A 53 -12.35 5.58 5.19
N LYS A 54 -12.90 5.79 6.40
CA LYS A 54 -13.44 7.09 6.82
C LYS A 54 -12.36 8.18 6.80
N LYS A 55 -11.17 7.89 7.35
CA LYS A 55 -10.04 8.84 7.35
C LYS A 55 -9.59 9.19 5.94
N ILE A 56 -9.49 8.20 5.03
CA ILE A 56 -9.13 8.43 3.62
C ILE A 56 -10.19 9.28 2.91
N CYS A 57 -11.47 8.99 3.08
CA CYS A 57 -12.55 9.79 2.50
C CYS A 57 -12.57 11.22 3.06
N ALA A 58 -12.17 11.42 4.32
CA ALA A 58 -11.98 12.72 4.93
C ALA A 58 -10.64 13.40 4.55
N LYS A 59 -9.86 12.83 3.62
CA LYS A 59 -8.53 13.30 3.19
C LYS A 59 -7.53 13.46 4.34
N LYS A 60 -7.70 12.71 5.44
CA LYS A 60 -6.80 12.72 6.58
C LYS A 60 -5.61 11.81 6.31
N PHE A 61 -4.42 12.28 6.69
CA PHE A 61 -3.23 11.45 6.67
C PHE A 61 -3.35 10.28 7.65
N ILE A 62 -2.92 9.09 7.22
CA ILE A 62 -2.89 7.88 8.07
C ILE A 62 -1.43 7.41 8.16
N PRO A 63 -0.75 7.68 9.28
CA PRO A 63 0.61 7.19 9.48
C PRO A 63 0.62 5.67 9.47
N GLY A 64 1.61 5.10 8.78
CA GLY A 64 1.79 3.65 8.76
C GLY A 64 0.69 2.86 8.05
N LEU A 65 -0.12 3.49 7.19
CA LEU A 65 -1.19 2.81 6.45
C LEU A 65 -0.72 1.53 5.75
N PHE A 66 0.51 1.53 5.24
CA PHE A 66 1.09 0.40 4.51
C PHE A 66 2.08 -0.45 5.33
N THR A 67 2.25 -0.20 6.63
CA THR A 67 3.25 -0.90 7.45
C THR A 67 3.01 -2.40 7.48
N SER A 68 1.75 -2.81 7.61
CA SER A 68 1.32 -4.22 7.57
C SER A 68 1.49 -4.87 6.19
N CYS A 69 1.59 -4.06 5.13
CA CYS A 69 1.85 -4.50 3.76
C CYS A 69 3.34 -4.52 3.41
N SER A 70 4.24 -4.16 4.32
CA SER A 70 5.68 -4.12 4.05
C SER A 70 6.33 -5.49 4.20
N ARG A 71 7.42 -5.73 3.46
CA ARG A 71 8.28 -6.90 3.69
C ARG A 71 8.84 -6.83 5.11
N LYS A 72 8.59 -7.86 5.93
CA LYS A 72 9.36 -8.10 7.15
C LYS A 72 10.82 -8.32 6.73
N THR A 73 11.72 -7.43 7.10
CA THR A 73 13.15 -7.66 6.95
C THR A 73 13.51 -8.87 7.83
N ARG A 74 13.83 -10.01 7.22
CA ARG A 74 14.47 -11.09 7.97
C ARG A 74 15.78 -10.50 8.51
N LYS A 75 15.96 -10.48 9.84
CA LYS A 75 17.28 -10.19 10.43
C LYS A 75 18.26 -11.17 9.79
N LEU A 76 19.36 -10.65 9.24
CA LEU A 76 20.47 -11.47 8.77
C LEU A 76 20.89 -12.33 9.96
N ARG A 77 20.68 -13.65 9.89
CA ARG A 77 21.30 -14.56 10.87
C ARG A 77 22.78 -14.54 10.52
N ARG A 78 23.56 -13.87 11.36
CA ARG A 78 25.02 -13.98 11.38
C ARG A 78 25.38 -15.36 11.91
#